data_AF-A0A847Y079-F1
#
_entry.id   AF-A0A847Y079-F1
#
_cell.length_a   1.000
_cell.length_b   1.000
_cell.length_c   1.000
_cell.angle_alpha   90.00
_cell.angle_beta   90.00
_cell.angle_gamma   90.00
#
_symmetry.space_group_name_H-M   'P 1'
#
loop_
_entity.id
_entity.type
_entity.pdbx_description
1 polymer ?
#
loop_
_entity_poly.entity_id
_entity_poly.type
_entity_poly.pdbx_seq_one_letter_code
_entity_poly.pdbx_strand_id
1 'polypeptide(L)'
;MRINPNIYGILVVAVFFGTILGFQAAGFWSISGKVTADGQAIQPLANDVNSIKGWMTLEQISSVFNVSVSEILQQFSLPADTPGSTAIKDLESETFDTTGLKTWLEEKGNVEPVITSEVLPAISSGTEPSTLPVITTAAAVESADQAAPESTITGKTTYQDLLDWGISQEAIERIIGGVLPERSTIIKDHLSGLGLEFGTIKAQLQAELDKTK
;
A
#
# COMPACT_ATOMS: atom_id res chain seq x y z
N MET A 1 -58.70 -0.05 2.28
CA MET A 1 -58.02 1.26 2.25
C MET A 1 -57.11 1.27 1.03
N ARG A 2 -57.37 2.12 0.02
CA ARG A 2 -56.49 2.21 -1.17
C ARG A 2 -55.36 3.17 -0.83
N ILE A 3 -54.14 2.65 -0.74
CA ILE A 3 -52.94 3.48 -0.60
C ILE A 3 -52.60 4.06 -1.98
N ASN A 4 -52.29 5.35 -2.01
CA ASN A 4 -51.92 6.02 -3.25
C ASN A 4 -50.59 5.44 -3.76
N PRO A 5 -50.45 5.13 -5.06
CA PRO A 5 -49.25 4.51 -5.62
C PRO A 5 -47.95 5.25 -5.28
N ASN A 6 -47.99 6.59 -5.24
CA ASN A 6 -46.84 7.42 -4.88
C ASN A 6 -46.47 7.30 -3.40
N ILE A 7 -47.47 7.19 -2.51
CA ILE A 7 -47.24 6.98 -1.06
C ILE A 7 -46.63 5.61 -0.84
N TYR A 8 -47.10 4.59 -1.57
CA TYR A 8 -46.51 3.26 -1.52
C TYR A 8 -45.04 3.27 -1.96
N GLY A 9 -44.72 3.95 -3.07
CA GLY A 9 -43.34 4.09 -3.55
C GLY A 9 -42.42 4.77 -2.53
N ILE A 10 -42.86 5.89 -1.93
CA ILE A 10 -42.10 6.59 -0.90
C ILE A 10 -41.91 5.71 0.35
N LEU A 11 -42.94 4.97 0.76
CA LEU A 11 -42.89 4.11 1.94
C LEU A 11 -41.87 2.97 1.74
N VAL A 12 -41.87 2.33 0.56
CA VAL A 12 -40.90 1.27 0.23
C VAL A 12 -39.46 1.80 0.27
N VAL A 13 -39.21 2.97 -0.32
CA VAL A 13 -37.87 3.60 -0.30
C VAL A 13 -37.48 3.98 1.13
N ALA A 14 -38.39 4.56 1.90
CA ALA A 14 -38.14 4.93 3.29
C ALA A 14 -37.85 3.73 4.19
N VAL A 15 -38.53 2.60 3.99
CA VAL A 15 -38.25 1.36 4.73
C VAL A 15 -36.91 0.76 4.31
N PHE A 16 -36.62 0.76 3.00
CA PHE A 16 -35.35 0.25 2.47
C PHE A 16 -34.15 1.03 3.02
N PHE A 17 -34.15 2.37 2.84
CA PHE A 17 -33.09 3.23 3.37
C PHE A 17 -33.09 3.27 4.89
N GLY A 18 -34.25 3.29 5.55
CA GLY A 18 -34.35 3.26 7.01
C GLY A 18 -33.73 2.01 7.62
N THR A 19 -33.87 0.86 6.95
CA THR A 19 -33.21 -0.39 7.38
C THR A 19 -31.70 -0.28 7.19
N ILE A 20 -31.23 0.19 6.03
CA ILE A 20 -29.79 0.38 5.77
C ILE A 20 -29.16 1.33 6.80
N LEU A 21 -29.77 2.50 7.03
CA LEU A 21 -29.31 3.49 8.02
C LEU A 21 -29.35 2.95 9.45
N GLY A 22 -30.38 2.17 9.81
CA GLY A 22 -30.46 1.52 11.12
C GLY A 22 -29.33 0.52 11.35
N PHE A 23 -29.01 -0.28 10.34
CA PHE A 23 -27.90 -1.25 10.40
C PHE A 23 -26.51 -0.58 10.38
N GLN A 24 -26.35 0.54 9.67
CA GLN A 24 -25.13 1.35 9.72
C GLN A 24 -24.94 1.98 11.11
N ALA A 25 -26.00 2.58 11.70
CA ALA A 25 -25.93 3.22 13.01
C ALA A 25 -25.69 2.22 14.15
N ALA A 26 -26.16 0.98 14.00
CA ALA A 26 -25.96 -0.07 14.99
C ALA A 26 -24.58 -0.75 14.90
N GLY A 27 -23.72 -0.36 13.95
CA GLY A 27 -22.36 -0.89 13.81
C GLY A 27 -22.27 -2.34 13.30
N PHE A 28 -23.41 -3.01 13.07
CA PHE A 28 -23.46 -4.38 12.55
C PHE A 28 -23.10 -4.48 11.06
N TRP A 29 -22.94 -3.35 10.37
CA TRP A 29 -22.62 -3.30 8.94
C TRP A 29 -21.33 -2.50 8.71
N SER A 30 -20.24 -3.17 8.35
CA SER A 30 -19.02 -2.53 7.84
C SER A 30 -18.99 -2.56 6.32
N ILE A 31 -18.92 -1.38 5.70
CA ILE A 31 -18.77 -1.21 4.24
C ILE A 31 -17.31 -1.51 3.82
N SER A 32 -16.42 -1.67 4.80
CA SER A 32 -15.02 -2.04 4.60
C SER A 32 -14.76 -3.46 5.07
N GLY A 33 -14.54 -4.38 4.13
CA GLY A 33 -14.09 -5.75 4.40
C GLY A 33 -12.67 -5.86 5.00
N LYS A 34 -12.06 -4.73 5.39
CA LYS A 34 -10.72 -4.59 5.99
C LYS A 34 -10.76 -4.41 7.51
N VAL A 35 -11.94 -4.23 8.10
CA VAL A 35 -12.13 -4.07 9.55
C VAL A 35 -13.24 -4.98 10.06
N THR A 36 -13.02 -5.57 11.23
CA THR A 36 -13.98 -6.39 11.97
C THR A 36 -15.13 -5.51 12.50
N ALA A 37 -16.24 -6.11 12.93
CA ALA A 37 -17.36 -5.39 13.54
C ALA A 37 -16.96 -4.51 14.74
N ASP A 38 -15.85 -4.85 15.41
CA ASP A 38 -15.26 -4.08 16.52
C ASP A 38 -14.32 -2.94 16.08
N GLY A 39 -14.25 -2.65 14.77
CA GLY A 39 -13.39 -1.59 14.21
C GLY A 39 -11.90 -1.92 14.18
N GLN A 40 -11.52 -3.14 14.57
CA GLN A 40 -10.14 -3.62 14.49
C GLN A 40 -9.79 -4.09 13.08
N ALA A 41 -8.55 -3.85 12.64
CA ALA A 41 -8.08 -4.35 11.35
C ALA A 41 -8.04 -5.89 11.36
N ILE A 42 -8.55 -6.52 10.30
CA ILE A 42 -8.48 -7.98 10.16
C ILE A 42 -7.02 -8.37 9.93
N GLN A 43 -6.45 -9.16 10.83
CA GLN A 43 -5.06 -9.62 10.78
C GLN A 43 -4.94 -11.01 10.13
N PRO A 44 -3.80 -11.33 9.50
CA PRO A 44 -3.53 -12.70 9.07
C PRO A 44 -3.48 -13.66 10.26
N LEU A 45 -3.80 -14.93 10.04
CA LEU A 45 -3.69 -15.97 11.05
C LEU A 45 -2.24 -16.50 11.06
N ALA A 46 -1.58 -16.50 12.23
CA ALA A 46 -0.18 -16.93 12.38
C ALA A 46 0.10 -18.35 11.89
N ASN A 47 -0.91 -19.22 11.97
CA ASN A 47 -0.80 -20.63 11.58
C ASN A 47 -1.47 -20.92 10.23
N ASP A 48 -1.89 -19.90 9.49
CA ASP A 48 -2.51 -20.07 8.17
C ASP A 48 -2.07 -18.96 7.20
N VAL A 49 -1.02 -19.28 6.44
CA VAL A 49 -0.51 -18.45 5.33
C VAL A 49 -1.57 -18.19 4.26
N ASN A 50 -2.58 -19.06 4.11
CA ASN A 50 -3.65 -18.84 3.14
C ASN A 50 -4.59 -17.69 3.52
N SER A 51 -4.64 -17.34 4.81
CA SER A 51 -5.39 -16.19 5.33
C SER A 51 -4.77 -14.85 4.91
N ILE A 52 -3.52 -14.82 4.42
CA ILE A 52 -2.92 -13.61 3.85
C ILE A 52 -3.68 -13.23 2.57
N LYS A 53 -4.32 -12.07 2.59
CA LYS A 53 -5.02 -11.49 1.42
C LYS A 53 -4.22 -10.30 0.90
N GLY A 54 -4.30 -10.03 -0.40
CA GLY A 54 -3.55 -8.92 -1.01
C GLY A 54 -3.84 -7.52 -0.44
N TRP A 55 -5.00 -7.31 0.19
CA TRP A 55 -5.30 -6.03 0.87
C TRP A 55 -4.66 -5.91 2.27
N MET A 56 -4.01 -6.96 2.78
CA MET A 56 -3.28 -6.91 4.04
C MET A 56 -1.97 -6.15 3.88
N THR A 57 -1.49 -5.57 4.96
CA THR A 57 -0.25 -4.79 4.99
C THR A 57 0.95 -5.66 5.34
N LEU A 58 2.12 -5.25 4.89
CA LEU A 58 3.39 -5.94 5.17
C LEU A 58 3.69 -5.97 6.68
N GLU A 59 3.27 -4.93 7.40
CA GLU A 59 3.35 -4.83 8.85
C GLU A 59 2.48 -5.90 9.55
N GLN A 60 1.23 -6.08 9.11
CA GLN A 60 0.35 -7.11 9.68
C GLN A 60 0.93 -8.52 9.50
N ILE A 61 1.55 -8.79 8.36
CA ILE A 61 2.18 -10.10 8.09
C ILE A 61 3.45 -10.26 8.92
N SER A 62 4.28 -9.22 8.99
CA SER A 62 5.51 -9.20 9.80
C SER A 62 5.24 -9.46 11.28
N SER A 63 4.18 -8.84 11.82
CA SER A 63 3.80 -8.97 13.23
C SER A 63 3.24 -10.35 13.56
N VAL A 64 2.56 -10.99 12.62
CA VAL A 64 1.88 -12.27 12.82
C VAL A 64 2.84 -13.46 12.64
N PHE A 65 3.72 -13.39 11.63
CA PHE A 65 4.70 -14.44 11.33
C PHE A 65 6.06 -14.20 12.00
N ASN A 66 6.19 -13.11 12.75
CA ASN A 66 7.41 -12.72 13.47
C ASN A 66 8.64 -12.62 12.55
N VAL A 67 8.41 -12.16 11.31
CA VAL A 67 9.41 -11.94 10.25
C VAL A 67 9.58 -10.44 10.06
N SER A 68 10.80 -9.94 9.89
CA SER A 68 11.00 -8.50 9.72
C SER A 68 10.57 -8.01 8.32
N VAL A 69 9.98 -6.81 8.26
CA VAL A 69 9.65 -6.12 7.00
C VAL A 69 10.89 -6.05 6.10
N SER A 70 12.06 -5.73 6.67
CA SER A 70 13.32 -5.67 5.94
C SER A 70 13.75 -6.99 5.31
N GLU A 71 13.51 -8.12 5.99
CA GLU A 71 13.83 -9.46 5.48
C GLU A 71 12.92 -9.83 4.30
N ILE A 72 11.62 -9.49 4.38
CA ILE A 72 10.68 -9.63 3.26
C ILE A 72 11.14 -8.76 2.08
N LEU A 73 11.48 -7.49 2.33
CA LEU A 73 11.93 -6.59 1.28
C LEU A 73 13.22 -7.08 0.62
N GLN A 74 14.15 -7.62 1.40
CA GLN A 74 15.40 -8.18 0.87
C GLN A 74 15.18 -9.49 0.09
N GLN A 75 14.35 -10.39 0.60
CA GLN A 75 14.05 -11.68 -0.05
C GLN A 75 13.45 -11.48 -1.45
N PHE A 76 12.54 -10.50 -1.57
CA PHE A 76 11.85 -10.22 -2.82
C PHE A 76 12.47 -9.06 -3.62
N SER A 77 13.66 -8.59 -3.21
CA SER A 77 14.37 -7.46 -3.85
C SER A 77 13.50 -6.20 -4.03
N LEU A 78 12.58 -5.98 -3.10
CA LEU A 78 11.71 -4.82 -3.05
C LEU A 78 12.48 -3.59 -2.54
N PRO A 79 12.06 -2.37 -2.93
CA PRO A 79 12.71 -1.15 -2.46
C PRO A 79 12.61 -1.01 -0.94
N ALA A 80 13.76 -0.80 -0.27
CA ALA A 80 13.86 -0.66 1.19
C ALA A 80 13.12 0.57 1.76
N ASP A 81 12.72 1.51 0.90
CA ASP A 81 11.92 2.70 1.26
C ASP A 81 10.42 2.37 1.41
N THR A 82 10.02 1.12 1.20
CA THR A 82 8.62 0.69 1.26
C THR A 82 8.11 0.73 2.70
N PRO A 83 7.07 1.53 3.00
CA PRO A 83 6.49 1.56 4.34
C PRO A 83 5.75 0.26 4.65
N GLY A 84 5.85 -0.23 5.89
CA GLY A 84 5.17 -1.46 6.33
C GLY A 84 3.64 -1.41 6.22
N SER A 85 3.06 -0.21 6.20
CA SER A 85 1.63 0.02 5.97
C SER A 85 1.17 -0.19 4.53
N THR A 86 2.10 -0.47 3.59
CA THR A 86 1.76 -0.74 2.19
C THR A 86 1.06 -2.09 2.09
N ALA A 87 -0.03 -2.13 1.32
CA ALA A 87 -0.74 -3.38 1.05
C ALA A 87 0.11 -4.29 0.17
N ILE A 88 0.08 -5.61 0.41
CA ILE A 88 0.83 -6.59 -0.37
C ILE A 88 0.45 -6.52 -1.86
N LYS A 89 -0.82 -6.26 -2.18
CA LYS A 89 -1.31 -6.15 -3.56
C LYS A 89 -0.71 -4.95 -4.30
N ASP A 90 -0.47 -3.85 -3.62
CA ASP A 90 0.17 -2.67 -4.21
C ASP A 90 1.67 -2.89 -4.48
N LEU A 91 2.26 -3.92 -3.87
CA LEU A 91 3.65 -4.32 -4.08
C LEU A 91 3.80 -5.42 -5.14
N GLU A 92 2.69 -5.99 -5.64
CA GLU A 92 2.72 -7.05 -6.65
C GLU A 92 3.41 -6.54 -7.93
N SER A 93 4.49 -7.23 -8.31
CA SER A 93 5.36 -6.92 -9.45
C SER A 93 5.85 -8.21 -10.09
N GLU A 94 6.57 -8.14 -11.21
CA GLU A 94 7.11 -9.34 -11.86
C GLU A 94 8.07 -10.16 -10.97
N THR A 95 8.59 -9.56 -9.89
CA THR A 95 9.48 -10.19 -8.90
C THR A 95 8.81 -10.50 -7.57
N PHE A 96 7.60 -9.97 -7.31
CA PHE A 96 6.91 -10.12 -6.03
C PHE A 96 5.44 -10.45 -6.23
N ASP A 97 5.00 -11.58 -5.69
CA ASP A 97 3.61 -12.04 -5.75
C ASP A 97 3.13 -12.52 -4.38
N THR A 98 1.83 -12.38 -4.12
CA THR A 98 1.18 -12.92 -2.91
C THR A 98 1.40 -14.42 -2.73
N THR A 99 1.45 -15.19 -3.82
CA THR A 99 1.69 -16.65 -3.77
C THR A 99 3.12 -16.97 -3.34
N GLY A 100 4.12 -16.27 -3.89
CA GLY A 100 5.53 -16.46 -3.52
C GLY A 100 5.79 -16.08 -2.06
N LEU A 101 5.17 -15.00 -1.59
CA LEU A 101 5.22 -14.60 -0.18
C LEU A 101 4.65 -15.69 0.74
N LYS A 102 3.50 -16.28 0.39
CA LYS A 102 2.88 -17.36 1.17
C LYS A 102 3.79 -18.59 1.26
N THR A 103 4.31 -19.06 0.14
CA THR A 103 5.21 -20.21 0.10
C THR A 103 6.47 -19.97 0.93
N TRP A 104 7.05 -18.77 0.85
CA TRP A 104 8.24 -18.42 1.64
C TRP A 104 7.95 -18.32 3.14
N LEU A 105 6.79 -17.76 3.53
CA LEU A 105 6.36 -17.73 4.95
C LEU A 105 6.06 -19.13 5.49
N GLU A 106 5.49 -20.00 4.66
CA GLU A 106 5.23 -21.40 5.01
C GLU A 106 6.54 -22.14 5.29
N GLU A 107 7.54 -21.96 4.44
CA GLU A 107 8.88 -22.52 4.62
C GLU A 107 9.55 -22.02 5.91
N LYS A 108 9.47 -20.70 6.18
CA LYS A 108 9.99 -20.09 7.42
C LYS A 108 9.24 -20.53 8.68
N GLY A 109 7.93 -20.77 8.58
CA GLY A 109 7.09 -21.26 9.67
C GLY A 109 7.22 -22.76 9.95
N ASN A 110 7.86 -23.54 9.05
CA ASN A 110 7.87 -25.01 9.07
C ASN A 110 9.22 -25.65 9.46
N VAL A 111 10.09 -24.97 10.19
CA VAL A 111 11.27 -25.61 10.82
C VAL A 111 10.80 -26.22 12.16
N GLU A 112 10.77 -27.53 12.46
CA GLU A 112 11.26 -28.80 11.85
C GLU A 112 10.67 -30.02 12.66
N PRO A 113 10.72 -31.31 12.22
CA PRO A 113 11.98 -32.09 12.03
C PRO A 113 12.05 -33.11 10.84
N VAL A 114 13.25 -33.21 10.23
CA VAL A 114 14.09 -34.39 9.82
C VAL A 114 13.38 -35.62 9.17
N ILE A 115 13.80 -36.24 8.03
CA ILE A 115 15.00 -37.10 7.72
C ILE A 115 15.11 -37.24 6.17
N THR A 116 16.24 -37.02 5.49
CA THR A 116 17.26 -38.06 5.16
C THR A 116 18.50 -37.43 4.49
N SER A 117 19.65 -37.62 5.15
CA SER A 117 21.03 -37.92 4.67
C SER A 117 21.42 -37.53 3.23
N GLU A 118 22.51 -36.84 2.94
CA GLU A 118 23.93 -37.12 3.27
C GLU A 118 24.70 -35.84 2.80
N VAL A 119 25.54 -35.13 3.55
CA VAL A 119 26.88 -35.48 4.03
C VAL A 119 27.35 -34.36 4.99
N LEU A 120 27.68 -34.73 6.23
CA LEU A 120 28.57 -34.01 7.19
C LEU A 120 30.04 -34.35 6.86
N PRO A 121 31.10 -33.75 7.46
CA PRO A 121 31.15 -32.81 8.61
C PRO A 121 32.04 -31.56 8.30
N ALA A 122 32.10 -30.48 9.09
CA ALA A 122 32.79 -30.46 10.37
C ALA A 122 32.69 -29.10 11.08
N ILE A 123 32.35 -29.19 12.38
CA ILE A 123 32.90 -28.47 13.55
C ILE A 123 32.91 -26.94 13.61
N SER A 124 32.28 -26.42 14.68
CA SER A 124 32.95 -25.81 15.85
C SER A 124 32.16 -24.60 16.33
N SER A 125 31.36 -24.77 17.39
CA SER A 125 31.66 -24.30 18.76
C SER A 125 31.62 -22.78 18.95
N GLY A 126 30.73 -22.31 19.82
CA GLY A 126 31.02 -21.13 20.63
C GLY A 126 29.85 -20.19 20.96
N THR A 127 29.22 -20.45 22.11
CA THR A 127 29.04 -19.43 23.17
C THR A 127 28.02 -18.29 22.95
N GLU A 128 26.80 -18.54 23.42
CA GLU A 128 25.99 -17.62 24.25
C GLU A 128 26.89 -16.99 25.35
N PRO A 129 26.76 -15.70 25.77
CA PRO A 129 25.51 -15.21 26.34
C PRO A 129 25.20 -13.69 26.29
N SER A 130 23.90 -13.41 26.49
CA SER A 130 23.34 -12.39 27.37
C SER A 130 23.78 -10.92 27.22
N THR A 131 22.83 -10.01 27.03
CA THR A 131 22.33 -9.11 28.10
C THR A 131 21.43 -7.99 27.53
N LEU A 132 20.26 -7.81 28.18
CA LEU A 132 19.44 -6.60 28.17
C LEU A 132 20.12 -5.49 29.01
N PRO A 133 19.96 -4.20 28.68
CA PRO A 133 19.15 -3.27 29.51
C PRO A 133 18.40 -2.19 28.66
N VAL A 134 17.13 -1.82 28.90
CA VAL A 134 16.55 -0.89 29.91
C VAL A 134 16.83 0.63 29.65
N ILE A 135 15.79 1.30 29.11
CA ILE A 135 15.24 2.70 29.26
C ILE A 135 16.14 3.95 29.39
N THR A 136 15.75 5.04 28.67
CA THR A 136 15.73 6.46 29.14
C THR A 136 14.88 7.37 28.23
N THR A 137 13.70 7.77 28.72
CA THR A 137 13.12 9.13 28.91
C THR A 137 13.45 10.36 28.02
N ALA A 138 12.34 10.97 27.53
CA ALA A 138 11.94 12.39 27.42
C ALA A 138 12.46 13.39 26.35
N ALA A 139 11.47 13.84 25.55
CA ALA A 139 11.05 15.22 25.27
C ALA A 139 12.03 16.27 24.71
N ALA A 140 11.72 16.81 23.52
CA ALA A 140 11.29 18.22 23.33
C ALA A 140 11.19 18.58 21.83
N VAL A 141 10.23 19.44 21.55
CA VAL A 141 9.82 20.05 20.27
C VAL A 141 10.89 20.97 19.67
N GLU A 142 10.97 21.03 18.33
CA GLU A 142 11.43 22.23 17.61
C GLU A 142 10.85 22.29 16.18
N SER A 143 10.39 23.49 15.81
CA SER A 143 9.75 23.85 14.56
C SER A 143 10.75 23.97 13.41
N ALA A 144 10.36 23.55 12.20
CA ALA A 144 11.07 23.86 10.97
C ALA A 144 10.09 24.36 9.89
N ASP A 145 10.09 25.69 9.76
CA ASP A 145 9.99 26.51 8.55
C ASP A 145 9.31 25.91 7.30
N GLN A 146 8.13 26.45 6.98
CA GLN A 146 7.39 26.17 5.76
C GLN A 146 7.67 27.31 4.76
N ALA A 147 8.81 27.23 4.08
CA ALA A 147 9.19 28.10 2.97
C ALA A 147 8.84 27.43 1.63
N ALA A 148 8.19 28.20 0.75
CA ALA A 148 7.60 27.77 -0.52
C ALA A 148 8.56 26.99 -1.45
N PRO A 149 8.13 25.89 -2.08
CA PRO A 149 8.84 25.35 -3.22
C PRO A 149 8.25 25.90 -4.53
N GLU A 150 9.09 26.65 -5.23
CA GLU A 150 9.12 26.79 -6.68
C GLU A 150 8.68 25.45 -7.34
N SER A 151 7.58 25.45 -8.11
CA SER A 151 6.92 24.30 -8.74
C SER A 151 7.84 23.52 -9.71
N THR A 152 8.79 22.77 -9.17
CA THR A 152 9.73 21.95 -9.94
C THR A 152 9.17 20.54 -10.10
N ILE A 153 9.02 20.11 -11.35
CA ILE A 153 8.55 18.76 -11.66
C ILE A 153 9.67 17.78 -11.29
N THR A 154 9.40 16.95 -10.29
CA THR A 154 10.35 15.97 -9.76
C THR A 154 9.90 14.57 -10.16
N GLY A 155 10.79 13.56 -10.08
CA GLY A 155 10.44 12.19 -10.44
C GLY A 155 9.33 11.53 -9.61
N LYS A 156 8.89 12.18 -8.51
CA LYS A 156 7.73 11.78 -7.69
C LYS A 156 6.46 12.58 -8.00
N THR A 157 6.52 13.58 -8.88
CA THR A 157 5.35 14.38 -9.28
C THR A 157 4.36 13.48 -10.03
N THR A 158 3.09 13.55 -9.64
CA THR A 158 2.00 12.82 -10.30
C THR A 158 1.30 13.69 -11.32
N TYR A 159 0.53 13.08 -12.23
CA TYR A 159 -0.30 13.84 -13.16
C TYR A 159 -1.30 14.75 -12.44
N GLN A 160 -1.77 14.35 -11.27
CA GLN A 160 -2.65 15.12 -10.41
C GLN A 160 -2.00 16.45 -9.99
N ASP A 161 -0.71 16.45 -9.62
CA ASP A 161 0.02 17.68 -9.29
C ASP A 161 0.11 18.62 -10.49
N LEU A 162 0.36 18.10 -11.70
CA LEU A 162 0.41 18.92 -12.93
C LEU A 162 -0.95 19.55 -13.26
N LEU A 163 -2.03 18.78 -13.09
CA LEU A 163 -3.40 19.28 -13.28
C LEU A 163 -3.75 20.32 -12.21
N ASP A 164 -3.32 20.12 -10.96
CA ASP A 164 -3.51 21.08 -9.86
C ASP A 164 -2.73 22.38 -10.11
N TRP A 165 -1.56 22.29 -10.76
CA TRP A 165 -0.76 23.42 -11.21
C TRP A 165 -1.29 24.09 -12.50
N GLY A 166 -2.40 23.60 -13.05
CA GLY A 166 -3.09 24.21 -14.18
C GLY A 166 -2.65 23.73 -15.56
N ILE A 167 -1.77 22.72 -15.65
CA ILE A 167 -1.46 22.10 -16.94
C ILE A 167 -2.66 21.26 -17.38
N SER A 168 -3.23 21.60 -18.53
CA SER A 168 -4.32 20.82 -19.11
C SER A 168 -3.89 19.38 -19.43
N GLN A 169 -4.75 18.41 -19.14
CA GLN A 169 -4.54 17.00 -19.48
C GLN A 169 -4.14 16.82 -20.96
N GLU A 170 -4.77 17.58 -21.86
CA GLU A 170 -4.49 17.54 -23.30
C GLU A 170 -3.04 17.94 -23.64
N ALA A 171 -2.48 18.93 -22.95
CA ALA A 171 -1.09 19.34 -23.12
C ALA A 171 -0.13 18.23 -22.65
N ILE A 172 -0.44 17.59 -21.52
CA ILE A 172 0.31 16.46 -20.97
C ILE A 172 0.30 15.29 -21.96
N GLU A 173 -0.87 14.90 -22.47
CA GLU A 173 -1.02 13.82 -23.45
C GLU A 173 -0.30 14.14 -24.78
N ARG A 174 -0.31 15.40 -25.21
CA ARG A 174 0.40 15.86 -26.41
C ARG A 174 1.92 15.78 -26.25
N ILE A 175 2.42 16.12 -25.07
CA ILE A 175 3.86 16.06 -24.74
C ILE A 175 4.31 14.59 -24.63
N ILE A 176 3.50 13.75 -23.99
CA ILE A 176 3.82 12.33 -23.71
C ILE A 176 3.52 11.42 -24.91
N GLY A 177 2.71 11.89 -25.86
CA GLY A 177 2.36 11.14 -27.07
C GLY A 177 1.45 9.93 -26.80
N GLY A 178 0.73 9.93 -25.69
CA GLY A 178 -0.09 8.80 -25.24
C GLY A 178 -1.30 9.23 -24.42
N VAL A 179 -2.22 8.30 -24.22
CA VAL A 179 -3.44 8.51 -23.42
C VAL A 179 -3.09 8.51 -21.94
N LEU A 180 -3.59 9.50 -21.19
CA LEU A 180 -3.38 9.57 -19.75
C LEU A 180 -3.99 8.34 -19.05
N PRO A 181 -3.20 7.51 -18.34
CA PRO A 181 -3.71 6.28 -17.75
C PRO A 181 -4.56 6.58 -16.50
N GLU A 182 -4.00 7.24 -15.49
CA GLU A 182 -4.66 7.64 -14.24
C GLU A 182 -4.02 8.93 -13.70
N ARG A 183 -4.82 9.86 -13.16
CA ARG A 183 -4.30 11.12 -12.60
C ARG A 183 -3.35 10.90 -11.43
N SER A 184 -3.51 9.79 -10.71
CA SER A 184 -2.64 9.44 -9.57
C SER A 184 -1.35 8.73 -9.98
N THR A 185 -1.11 8.46 -11.27
CA THR A 185 0.12 7.82 -11.73
C THR A 185 1.30 8.78 -11.68
N ILE A 186 2.47 8.27 -11.31
CA ILE A 186 3.73 9.02 -11.30
C ILE A 186 4.20 9.24 -12.74
N ILE A 187 4.51 10.50 -13.09
CA ILE A 187 4.92 10.87 -14.45
C ILE A 187 6.15 10.06 -14.89
N LYS A 188 7.13 9.90 -13.99
CA LYS A 188 8.37 9.15 -14.24
C LYS A 188 8.09 7.68 -14.56
N ASP A 189 7.22 7.04 -13.79
CA ASP A 189 6.90 5.61 -13.93
C ASP A 189 6.20 5.31 -15.26
N HIS A 190 5.20 6.13 -15.62
CA HIS A 190 4.52 6.00 -16.91
C HIS A 190 5.45 6.23 -18.11
N LEU A 191 6.36 7.19 -18.00
CA LEU A 191 7.35 7.46 -19.06
C LEU A 191 8.37 6.32 -19.18
N SER A 192 8.77 5.72 -18.07
CA SER A 192 9.60 4.51 -18.06
C SER A 192 8.87 3.32 -18.72
N GLY A 193 7.57 3.15 -18.50
CA GLY A 193 6.76 2.11 -19.14
C GLY A 193 6.59 2.29 -20.67
N LEU A 194 6.56 3.54 -21.15
CA LEU A 194 6.49 3.84 -22.58
C LEU A 194 7.86 3.87 -23.28
N GLY A 195 8.96 3.79 -22.52
CA GLY A 195 10.32 3.94 -23.05
C GLY A 195 10.63 5.37 -23.50
N LEU A 196 9.92 6.38 -22.98
CA LEU A 196 10.19 7.81 -23.26
C LEU A 196 11.14 8.41 -22.23
N GLU A 197 11.96 9.37 -22.67
CA GLU A 197 12.89 10.06 -21.78
C GLU A 197 12.18 11.12 -20.90
N PHE A 198 12.14 10.85 -19.59
CA PHE A 198 11.65 11.77 -18.57
C PHE A 198 12.31 13.16 -18.65
N GLY A 199 13.59 13.25 -19.03
CA GLY A 199 14.30 14.54 -19.14
C GLY A 199 13.70 15.49 -20.18
N THR A 200 13.40 14.98 -21.36
CA THR A 200 12.81 15.76 -22.47
C THR A 200 11.38 16.16 -22.16
N ILE A 201 10.59 15.24 -21.61
CA ILE A 201 9.19 15.45 -21.24
C ILE A 201 9.05 16.42 -20.05
N LYS A 202 9.90 16.26 -19.02
CA LYS A 202 9.98 17.18 -17.88
C LYS A 202 10.25 18.60 -18.35
N ALA A 203 11.19 18.79 -19.28
CA ALA A 203 11.50 20.12 -19.80
C ALA A 203 10.30 20.76 -20.52
N GLN A 204 9.53 19.96 -21.28
CA GLN A 204 8.31 20.46 -21.93
C GLN A 204 7.17 20.75 -20.95
N LEU A 205 6.96 19.89 -19.96
CA LEU A 205 5.96 20.11 -18.91
C LEU A 205 6.30 21.32 -18.05
N GLN A 206 7.59 21.52 -17.73
CA GLN A 206 8.07 22.68 -16.98
C GLN A 206 7.81 23.96 -17.78
N ALA A 207 8.09 23.95 -19.08
CA ALA A 207 7.84 25.08 -19.96
C ALA A 207 6.35 25.42 -20.11
N GLU A 208 5.44 24.44 -20.13
CA GLU A 208 3.98 24.68 -20.11
C GLU A 208 3.51 25.20 -18.75
N LEU A 209 4.09 24.72 -17.65
CA LEU A 209 3.80 25.21 -16.30
C LEU A 209 4.22 26.67 -16.13
N ASP A 210 5.42 27.03 -16.57
CA ASP A 210 5.94 28.41 -16.57
C ASP A 210 5.11 29.35 -17.45
N LYS A 211 4.37 28.82 -18.44
CA LYS A 211 3.47 29.58 -19.30
C LYS A 211 2.10 29.86 -18.67
N THR A 212 1.73 29.03 -17.70
CA THR A 212 0.44 29.08 -16.99
C THR A 212 0.55 29.92 -15.71
N LYS A 213 1.78 30.16 -15.24
CA LYS A 213 2.12 30.99 -14.07
C LYS A 213 2.39 32.44 -14.46
#